data_AF-A0A4Q3D683-F1
#
_entry.id   AF-A0A4Q3D683-F1
#
_cell.length_a   1.000
_cell.length_b   1.000
_cell.length_c   1.000
_cell.angle_alpha   90.00
_cell.angle_beta   90.00
_cell.angle_gamma   90.00
#
_symmetry.space_group_name_H-M   'P 1'
#
loop_
_entity.id
_entity.type
_entity.pdbx_description
1 polymer ?
#
loop_
_entity_poly.entity_id
_entity_poly.type
_entity_poly.pdbx_seq_one_letter_code
_entity_poly.pdbx_strand_id
1 'polypeptide(L)' 'GLKTGVNIDLTGALADAVSIPIIASGGLKSVGDIKALRERAGTPIEGAILGRALYDGDIVPTEALHAAR' A
#
# COMPACT_ATOMS: atom_id res chain seq x y z
N GLY A 1 8.11 -6.02 9.71
CA GLY A 1 8.31 -4.60 9.34
C GLY A 1 8.06 -3.69 10.53
N LEU A 2 8.37 -2.40 10.37
CA LEU A 2 8.31 -1.37 11.43
C LEU A 2 6.95 -0.65 11.55
N LYS A 3 5.97 -0.97 10.69
CA LYS A 3 4.61 -0.36 10.70
C LYS A 3 4.62 1.18 10.68
N THR A 4 5.57 1.78 9.97
CA THR A 4 5.76 3.24 9.94
C THR A 4 4.86 3.97 8.94
N GLY A 5 4.10 3.24 8.11
CA GLY A 5 3.43 3.77 6.93
C GLY A 5 4.19 3.39 5.66
N VAL A 6 3.46 3.26 4.56
CA VAL A 6 4.04 3.04 3.22
C VAL A 6 4.62 4.36 2.71
N ASN A 7 5.77 4.31 2.04
CA ASN A 7 6.30 5.51 1.38
C ASN A 7 5.66 5.65 0.00
N ILE A 8 4.58 6.42 -0.06
CA ILE A 8 3.75 6.62 -1.27
C ILE A 8 4.56 7.35 -2.34
N ASP A 9 5.30 8.39 -1.96
CA ASP A 9 6.06 9.21 -2.91
C ASP A 9 7.15 8.40 -3.61
N LEU A 10 7.92 7.62 -2.85
CA LEU A 10 8.98 6.79 -3.40
C LEU A 10 8.42 5.64 -4.24
N THR A 11 7.38 4.96 -3.75
CA THR A 11 6.74 3.86 -4.49
C THR A 11 6.09 4.37 -5.78
N GLY A 12 5.49 5.55 -5.71
CA GLY A 12 4.90 6.26 -6.83
C GLY A 12 5.91 6.69 -7.89
N ALA A 13 7.02 7.32 -7.46
CA ALA A 13 8.09 7.71 -8.37
C ALA A 13 8.67 6.50 -9.11
N LEU A 14 8.78 5.35 -8.45
CA LEU A 14 9.19 4.11 -9.10
C LEU A 14 8.15 3.64 -10.13
N ALA A 15 6.86 3.66 -9.79
CA ALA A 15 5.79 3.27 -10.70
C ALA A 15 5.67 4.19 -11.92
N ASP A 16 5.95 5.48 -11.78
CA ASP A 16 5.95 6.42 -12.91
C ASP A 16 7.17 6.24 -13.83
N ALA A 17 8.26 5.69 -13.30
CA ALA A 17 9.53 5.56 -14.03
C ALA A 17 9.63 4.29 -14.88
N VAL A 18 8.76 3.29 -14.66
CA VAL A 18 8.85 1.98 -15.31
C VAL A 18 7.51 1.53 -15.89
N SER A 19 7.56 0.64 -16.88
CA SER A 19 6.38 0.03 -17.50
C SER A 19 5.94 -1.28 -16.84
N ILE A 20 6.72 -1.79 -15.88
CA ILE A 20 6.36 -3.00 -15.14
C ILE A 20 5.48 -2.66 -13.93
N PRO A 21 4.47 -3.49 -13.61
CA PRO A 21 3.61 -3.25 -12.45
C PRO A 21 4.41 -3.21 -11.13
N ILE A 22 4.09 -2.24 -10.27
CA ILE A 22 4.74 -2.06 -8.96
C ILE A 22 3.77 -2.45 -7.84
N ILE A 23 4.27 -3.24 -6.89
CA ILE A 23 3.55 -3.64 -5.68
C ILE A 23 4.24 -3.02 -4.45
N ALA A 24 3.46 -2.32 -3.61
CA ALA A 24 3.94 -1.74 -2.36
C ALA A 24 4.09 -2.80 -1.26
N SER A 25 5.32 -3.20 -0.91
CA SER A 25 5.55 -4.32 0.02
C SER A 25 5.82 -3.93 1.49
N GLY A 26 6.13 -2.65 1.75
CA GLY A 26 6.68 -2.22 3.04
C GLY A 26 5.85 -1.17 3.77
N GLY A 27 5.60 -1.40 5.05
CA GLY A 27 5.23 -0.33 5.98
C GLY A 27 3.75 -0.07 6.17
N LEU A 28 2.84 -0.78 5.50
CA LEU A 28 1.40 -0.64 5.76
C LEU A 28 1.09 -0.79 7.25
N LYS A 29 0.48 0.24 7.83
CA LYS A 29 0.10 0.33 9.24
C LYS A 29 -1.41 0.45 9.43
N SER A 30 -2.14 0.89 8.40
CA SER A 30 -3.58 1.11 8.48
C SER A 30 -4.25 1.02 7.10
N VAL A 31 -5.57 0.91 7.11
CA VAL A 31 -6.41 1.02 5.91
C VAL A 31 -6.24 2.38 5.20
N GLY A 32 -5.84 3.43 5.92
CA GLY A 32 -5.52 4.73 5.34
C GLY A 32 -4.37 4.68 4.33
N ASP A 33 -3.38 3.82 4.56
CA ASP A 33 -2.26 3.65 3.62
C ASP A 33 -2.74 3.05 2.28
N ILE A 34 -3.71 2.13 2.34
CA ILE A 34 -4.31 1.50 1.15
C ILE A 34 -5.06 2.56 0.31
N LYS A 35 -5.87 3.40 0.97
CA LYS A 35 -6.59 4.48 0.30
C LYS A 35 -5.63 5.49 -0.34
N ALA A 36 -4.59 5.86 0.39
CA ALA A 36 -3.62 6.83 -0.07
C ALA A 36 -2.79 6.31 -1.27
N LEU A 37 -2.47 5.02 -1.32
CA LEU A 37 -1.87 4.39 -2.52
C LEU A 37 -2.80 4.46 -3.73
N ARG A 38 -4.12 4.29 -3.53
CA ARG A 38 -5.12 4.30 -4.60
C ARG A 38 -5.44 5.71 -5.10
N GLU A 39 -5.47 6.69 -4.21
CA GLU A 39 -5.80 8.10 -4.50
C GLU A 39 -4.60 8.89 -5.04
N ARG A 40 -3.40 8.30 -4.98
CA ARG A 40 -2.18 8.87 -5.55
C ARG A 40 -2.34 9.12 -7.05
N ALA A 41 -1.96 10.32 -7.50
CA ALA A 41 -1.86 10.64 -8.92
C ALA A 41 -0.66 9.97 -9.60
N GLY A 42 -0.75 9.71 -10.91
CA GLY A 42 0.32 9.10 -11.72
C GLY A 42 -0.03 7.67 -12.16
N THR A 43 0.99 6.87 -12.44
CA THR A 43 0.81 5.44 -12.75
C THR A 43 0.23 4.72 -11.53
N PRO A 44 -0.83 3.91 -11.70
CA PRO A 44 -1.41 3.14 -10.60
C PRO A 44 -0.40 2.18 -9.97
N ILE A 45 -0.45 2.06 -8.64
CA ILE A 45 0.23 0.97 -7.93
C ILE A 45 -0.64 -0.28 -8.04
N GLU A 46 -0.09 -1.37 -8.55
CA GLU A 46 -0.81 -2.61 -8.85
C GLU A 46 -1.39 -3.27 -7.59
N GLY A 47 -0.72 -3.09 -6.46
CA GLY A 47 -1.22 -3.58 -5.19
C GLY A 47 -0.29 -3.31 -4.02
N ALA A 48 -0.63 -3.89 -2.88
CA ALA A 48 0.17 -3.82 -1.68
C ALA A 48 0.23 -5.17 -0.96
N ILE A 49 1.33 -5.43 -0.26
CA ILE A 49 1.50 -6.62 0.57
C ILE A 49 1.29 -6.25 2.04
N LEU A 50 0.32 -6.93 2.66
CA LEU A 50 0.05 -6.84 4.08
C LEU A 50 0.86 -7.91 4.81
N GLY A 51 1.80 -7.46 5.65
CA GLY A 51 2.60 -8.33 6.50
C GLY A 51 2.17 -8.24 7.97
N ARG A 52 3.11 -7.85 8.83
CA ARG A 52 2.95 -7.81 10.28
C ARG A 52 1.69 -7.10 10.80
N ALA A 53 1.23 -6.02 10.16
CA ALA A 53 0.02 -5.32 10.59
C ALA A 53 -1.26 -6.19 10.49
N LEU A 54 -1.27 -7.16 9.57
CA LEU A 54 -2.32 -8.16 9.49
C LEU A 54 -2.19 -9.19 10.61
N TYR A 55 -0.98 -9.70 10.84
CA TYR A 55 -0.72 -10.73 11.85
C TYR A 55 -0.93 -10.24 13.29
N ASP A 56 -0.59 -8.98 13.56
CA ASP A 56 -0.73 -8.36 14.88
C ASP A 56 -2.16 -7.84 15.13
N GLY A 57 -3.05 -7.91 14.13
CA GLY A 57 -4.45 -7.49 14.25
C GLY A 57 -4.71 -5.99 14.12
N ASP A 58 -3.72 -5.19 13.73
CA ASP A 58 -3.89 -3.74 13.53
C ASP A 58 -4.78 -3.41 12.33
N ILE A 59 -4.83 -4.32 11.36
CA ILE A 59 -5.64 -4.19 10.15
C ILE A 59 -6.60 -5.37 10.08
N VAL A 60 -7.89 -5.06 10.04
CA VAL A 60 -8.94 -6.05 9.81
C VAL A 60 -8.96 -6.42 8.32
N PRO A 61 -8.86 -7.71 7.93
CA PRO A 61 -8.78 -8.12 6.54
C PRO A 61 -9.94 -7.62 5.67
N THR A 62 -11.16 -7.64 6.21
CA THR A 62 -12.36 -7.19 5.48
C THR A 62 -12.33 -5.70 5.19
N GLU A 63 -11.83 -4.88 6.12
CA GLU A 63 -11.68 -3.43 5.91
C GLU A 63 -10.60 -3.13 4.86
N ALA A 64 -9.50 -3.88 4.88
CA ALA A 64 -8.46 -3.77 3.86
C ALA A 64 -8.99 -4.11 2.46
N LEU A 65 -9.78 -5.19 2.33
CA LEU A 65 -10.40 -5.58 1.06
C LEU A 65 -11.41 -4.53 0.57
N HIS A 66 -12.18 -3.92 1.47
CA HIS A 66 -13.11 -2.85 1.11
C HIS A 66 -12.37 -1.59 0.64
N ALA A 67 -11.24 -1.26 1.26
CA ALA A 67 -10.42 -0.11 0.86
C ALA A 67 -9.57 -0.35 -0.39
N ALA A 68 -9.34 -1.61 -0.79
CA ALA A 68 -8.60 -1.95 -2.00
C ALA A 68 -9.48 -1.98 -3.27
N ARG A 69 -10.81 -1.92 -3.13
CA ARG A 69 -11.76 -1.77 -4.25
C ARG A 69 -11.78 -0.34 -4.79
#